data_AF-A0A2H1JMY7-F1
#
_entry.id   AF-A0A2H1JMY7-F1
#
_cell.length_a   1.000
_cell.length_b   1.000
_cell.length_c   1.000
_cell.angle_alpha   90.00
_cell.angle_beta   90.00
_cell.angle_gamma   90.00
#
_symmetry.space_group_name_H-M   'P 1'
#
loop_
_entity.id
_entity.type
_entity.pdbx_description
1 polymer ?
#
loop_
_entity_poly.entity_id
_entity_poly.type
_entity_poly.pdbx_seq_one_letter_code
_entity_poly.pdbx_strand_id
1 'polypeptide(L)'
;MFPNATSAPTLRSTVASAVISASAGAAFHTASVRILAGRRPRYRCASLLTAEAEQTVLVVAADEVVWEADVRNGLAAPVLSVAGFGLVHAGLGGRRVVAHMMVLAVPARAVQAWGGVPASICFHGGYNLSHLCDEARPR
;
A
#
# COMPACT_ATOMS: atom_id res chain seq x y z
N MET A 1 -23.00 -19.67 27.20
CA MET A 1 -22.99 -18.79 26.00
C MET A 1 -22.95 -17.37 26.53
N PHE A 2 -21.77 -16.73 26.51
CA PHE A 2 -21.57 -15.33 26.87
C PHE A 2 -20.87 -14.63 25.70
N PRO A 3 -21.22 -13.37 25.39
CA PRO A 3 -20.75 -12.71 24.17
C PRO A 3 -19.27 -12.37 24.24
N ASN A 4 -18.66 -12.43 23.06
CA ASN A 4 -17.30 -12.00 22.72
C ASN A 4 -16.87 -10.72 23.44
N ALA A 5 -15.79 -10.80 24.21
CA ALA A 5 -14.94 -9.65 24.44
C ALA A 5 -14.07 -9.44 23.19
N THR A 6 -14.54 -8.63 22.23
CA THR A 6 -13.65 -7.99 21.26
C THR A 6 -12.78 -7.00 22.03
N SER A 7 -11.64 -7.47 22.53
CA SER A 7 -10.61 -6.62 23.10
C SER A 7 -10.13 -5.65 22.02
N ALA A 8 -10.31 -4.35 22.26
CA ALA A 8 -9.74 -3.32 21.40
C ALA A 8 -8.22 -3.54 21.27
N PRO A 9 -7.63 -3.39 20.07
CA PRO A 9 -6.20 -3.55 19.89
C PRO A 9 -5.45 -2.57 20.80
N THR A 10 -4.44 -3.07 21.51
CA THR A 10 -3.60 -2.23 22.36
C THR A 10 -2.73 -1.31 21.50
N LEU A 11 -2.44 -0.09 21.99
CA LEU A 11 -1.61 0.90 21.27
C LEU A 11 -0.28 0.31 20.77
N ARG A 12 0.36 -0.54 21.58
CA ARG A 12 1.62 -1.23 21.21
C ARG A 12 1.45 -2.21 20.05
N SER A 13 0.32 -2.92 20.01
CA SER A 13 -0.03 -3.82 18.90
C SER A 13 -0.33 -3.05 17.61
N THR A 14 -0.98 -1.89 17.70
CA THR A 14 -1.25 -1.01 16.56
C THR A 14 0.04 -0.42 15.97
N VAL A 15 0.94 0.10 16.81
CA VAL A 15 2.23 0.66 16.34
C VAL A 15 3.11 -0.42 15.71
N ALA A 16 3.20 -1.60 16.33
CA ALA A 16 3.94 -2.72 15.76
C ALA A 16 3.39 -3.14 14.39
N SER A 17 2.06 -3.24 14.26
CA SER A 17 1.38 -3.54 12.99
C SER A 17 1.69 -2.48 11.92
N ALA A 18 1.64 -1.20 12.27
CA ALA A 18 1.98 -0.10 11.37
C ALA A 18 3.43 -0.18 10.87
N VAL A 19 4.39 -0.41 11.76
CA VAL A 19 5.81 -0.52 11.42
C VAL A 19 6.09 -1.74 10.54
N ILE A 20 5.53 -2.90 10.89
CA ILE A 20 5.67 -4.13 10.09
C ILE A 20 5.10 -3.91 8.68
N SER A 21 3.91 -3.33 8.59
CA SER A 21 3.22 -3.11 7.33
C SER A 21 3.99 -2.12 6.44
N ALA A 22 4.43 -0.99 7.00
CA ALA A 22 5.26 -0.02 6.27
C ALA A 22 6.58 -0.63 5.79
N SER A 23 7.22 -1.46 6.63
CA SER A 23 8.44 -2.18 6.26
C SER A 23 8.20 -3.18 5.14
N ALA A 24 7.06 -3.88 5.16
CA ALA A 24 6.67 -4.80 4.10
C ALA A 24 6.42 -4.06 2.78
N GLY A 25 5.81 -2.87 2.81
CA GLY A 25 5.64 -2.01 1.64
C GLY A 25 6.98 -1.57 1.03
N ALA A 26 7.92 -1.14 1.88
CA ALA A 26 9.28 -0.78 1.46
C ALA A 26 10.07 -1.98 0.88
N ALA A 27 9.90 -3.15 1.47
CA ALA A 27 10.47 -4.40 0.96
C ALA A 27 9.87 -4.76 -0.41
N PHE A 28 8.55 -4.60 -0.57
CA PHE A 28 7.87 -4.83 -1.84
C PHE A 28 8.36 -3.86 -2.92
N HIS A 29 8.54 -2.58 -2.62
CA HIS A 29 9.18 -1.63 -3.53
C HIS A 29 10.57 -2.10 -3.96
N THR A 30 11.41 -2.50 -3.00
CA THR A 30 12.76 -2.99 -3.27
C THR A 30 12.76 -4.22 -4.19
N ALA A 31 11.88 -5.19 -3.93
CA ALA A 31 11.73 -6.37 -4.76
C ALA A 31 11.27 -6.01 -6.18
N SER A 32 10.29 -5.11 -6.28
CA SER A 32 9.75 -4.62 -7.55
C SER A 32 10.81 -3.97 -8.42
N VAL A 33 11.63 -3.08 -7.85
CA VAL A 33 12.74 -2.42 -8.56
C VAL A 33 13.79 -3.45 -9.02
N ARG A 34 14.13 -4.44 -8.19
CA ARG A 34 15.10 -5.48 -8.56
C ARG A 34 14.60 -6.37 -9.69
N ILE A 35 13.36 -6.81 -9.61
CA ILE A 35 12.77 -7.77 -10.56
C ILE A 35 12.42 -7.06 -11.87
N LEU A 36 11.73 -5.91 -11.81
CA LEU A 36 11.19 -5.25 -12.99
C LEU A 36 12.18 -4.31 -13.67
N ALA A 37 13.03 -3.61 -12.90
CA ALA A 37 13.99 -2.66 -13.43
C ALA A 37 15.44 -3.18 -13.44
N GLY A 38 15.68 -4.40 -12.94
CA GLY A 38 17.01 -5.03 -12.96
C GLY A 38 18.08 -4.27 -12.17
N ARG A 39 17.67 -3.36 -11.26
CA ARG A 39 18.59 -2.47 -10.54
C ARG A 39 18.35 -2.52 -9.03
N ARG A 40 19.27 -1.93 -8.27
CA ARG A 40 19.07 -1.66 -6.84
C ARG A 40 18.42 -0.28 -6.66
N PRO A 41 17.47 -0.12 -5.74
CA PRO A 41 16.95 1.21 -5.40
C PRO A 41 18.05 2.06 -4.77
N ARG A 42 18.02 3.37 -5.02
CA ARG A 42 18.95 4.35 -4.44
C ARG A 42 18.14 5.34 -3.61
N TYR A 43 18.00 5.02 -2.33
CA TYR A 43 17.17 5.82 -1.43
C TYR A 43 17.90 7.09 -0.97
N ARG A 44 17.39 8.26 -1.37
CA ARG A 44 17.66 9.53 -0.71
C ARG A 44 16.36 10.28 -0.48
N CYS A 45 16.06 10.51 0.79
CA CYS A 45 14.86 11.24 1.20
C CYS A 45 15.14 12.73 1.46
N ALA A 46 16.34 13.23 1.13
CA ALA A 46 16.77 14.60 1.43
C ALA A 46 15.96 15.68 0.68
N SER A 47 15.17 15.30 -0.33
CA SER A 47 14.35 16.22 -1.11
C SER A 47 12.84 16.03 -0.93
N LEU A 48 12.39 15.19 0.01
CA LEU A 48 10.96 15.03 0.27
C LEU A 48 10.41 16.29 0.93
N LEU A 49 9.71 17.10 0.14
CA LEU A 49 8.97 18.23 0.68
C LEU A 49 7.87 17.68 1.59
N THR A 50 7.67 18.27 2.75
CA THR A 50 6.65 17.84 3.73
C THR A 50 5.26 17.73 3.07
N ALA A 51 4.95 18.62 2.13
CA ALA A 51 3.72 18.59 1.34
C ALA A 51 3.58 17.35 0.44
N GLU A 52 4.67 16.85 -0.17
CA GLU A 52 4.65 15.64 -0.99
C GLU A 52 4.44 14.39 -0.12
N ALA A 53 5.04 14.37 1.07
CA ALA A 53 4.83 13.30 2.04
C ALA A 53 3.39 13.29 2.58
N GLU A 54 2.84 14.45 2.93
CA GLU A 54 1.45 14.59 3.40
C GLU A 54 0.45 14.19 2.32
N GLN A 55 0.64 14.65 1.08
CA GLN A 55 -0.22 14.28 -0.04
C GLN A 55 -0.17 12.78 -0.31
N THR A 56 1.00 12.15 -0.17
CA THR A 56 1.15 10.70 -0.31
C THR A 56 0.36 9.95 0.75
N VAL A 57 0.42 10.39 2.01
CA VAL A 57 -0.35 9.78 3.10
C VAL A 57 -1.86 9.94 2.85
N LEU A 58 -2.31 11.11 2.39
CA LEU A 58 -3.72 11.38 2.11
C LEU A 58 -4.26 10.55 0.94
N VAL A 59 -3.51 10.44 -0.15
CA VAL A 59 -3.89 9.60 -1.32
C VAL A 59 -3.95 8.14 -0.92
N VAL A 60 -2.94 7.64 -0.21
CA VAL A 60 -2.93 6.25 0.26
C VAL A 60 -4.09 5.97 1.21
N ALA A 61 -4.37 6.87 2.14
CA ALA A 61 -5.51 6.72 3.05
C ALA A 61 -6.83 6.69 2.29
N ALA A 62 -7.01 7.56 1.30
CA ALA A 62 -8.21 7.60 0.47
C ALA A 62 -8.38 6.32 -0.35
N ASP A 63 -7.32 5.84 -1.01
CA ASP A 63 -7.34 4.63 -1.83
C ASP A 63 -7.76 3.40 -1.01
N GLU A 64 -7.15 3.21 0.16
CA GLU A 64 -7.42 2.05 1.02
C GLU A 64 -8.81 2.11 1.64
N VAL A 65 -9.32 3.30 1.98
CA VAL A 65 -10.68 3.48 2.52
C VAL A 65 -11.73 3.18 1.44
N VAL A 66 -11.54 3.68 0.23
CA VAL A 66 -12.46 3.42 -0.90
C VAL A 66 -12.46 1.92 -1.22
N TRP A 67 -11.30 1.27 -1.20
CA TRP A 67 -11.19 -0.14 -1.54
C TRP A 67 -11.69 -1.08 -0.43
N GLU A 68 -11.52 -0.72 0.85
CA GLU A 68 -12.16 -1.44 1.96
C GLU A 68 -13.69 -1.34 1.88
N ALA A 69 -14.23 -0.16 1.55
CA ALA A 69 -15.68 0.01 1.43
C ALA A 69 -16.26 -0.89 0.32
N ASP A 70 -15.56 -1.06 -0.80
CA ASP A 70 -15.96 -1.96 -1.88
C ASP A 70 -15.99 -3.44 -1.42
N VAL A 71 -14.97 -3.88 -0.69
CA VAL A 71 -14.83 -5.26 -0.20
C VAL A 71 -15.82 -5.58 0.93
N ARG A 72 -15.98 -4.69 1.92
CA ARG A 72 -16.91 -4.91 3.05
C ARG A 72 -18.37 -4.93 2.63
N ASN A 73 -18.73 -4.13 1.63
CA ASN A 73 -20.09 -4.08 1.12
C ASN A 73 -20.38 -5.19 0.10
N GLY A 74 -19.41 -6.07 -0.20
CA GLY A 74 -19.57 -7.17 -1.16
C GLY A 74 -19.84 -6.69 -2.60
N LEU A 75 -19.46 -5.44 -2.91
CA LEU A 75 -19.76 -4.80 -4.19
C LEU A 75 -18.93 -5.38 -5.34
N ALA A 76 -17.73 -5.91 -5.05
CA ALA A 76 -16.91 -6.61 -6.03
C ALA A 76 -16.22 -7.86 -5.46
N ALA A 77 -16.13 -8.90 -6.28
CA ALA A 77 -15.32 -10.07 -5.96
C ALA A 77 -13.84 -9.67 -5.77
N PRO A 78 -13.06 -10.36 -4.91
CA PRO A 78 -11.66 -10.02 -4.67
C PRO A 78 -10.82 -9.82 -5.93
N VAL A 79 -11.05 -10.62 -6.97
CA VAL A 79 -10.35 -10.51 -8.26
C VAL A 79 -10.71 -9.21 -9.01
N LEU A 80 -11.98 -8.80 -8.98
CA LEU A 80 -12.44 -7.53 -9.58
C LEU A 80 -11.89 -6.32 -8.83
N SER A 81 -11.76 -6.44 -7.51
CA SER A 81 -11.09 -5.45 -6.66
C SER A 81 -9.57 -5.38 -6.95
N VAL A 82 -8.89 -6.46 -7.30
CA VAL A 82 -7.48 -6.34 -7.74
C VAL A 82 -7.38 -5.69 -9.13
N ALA A 83 -8.23 -6.11 -10.07
CA ALA A 83 -8.25 -5.59 -11.43
C ALA A 83 -8.65 -4.10 -11.50
N GLY A 84 -9.68 -3.71 -10.73
CA GLY A 84 -10.16 -2.33 -10.66
C GLY A 84 -9.11 -1.37 -10.13
N PHE A 85 -8.39 -1.75 -9.06
CA PHE A 85 -7.28 -0.97 -8.53
C PHE A 85 -6.20 -0.75 -9.59
N GLY A 86 -5.83 -1.79 -10.31
CA GLY A 86 -4.90 -1.67 -11.43
C GLY A 86 -5.38 -0.72 -12.52
N LEU A 87 -6.64 -0.84 -12.94
CA LEU A 87 -7.23 -0.07 -14.04
C LEU A 87 -7.37 1.42 -13.72
N VAL A 88 -7.72 1.79 -12.49
CA VAL A 88 -7.79 3.20 -12.07
C VAL A 88 -6.42 3.90 -12.22
N HIS A 89 -5.33 3.15 -12.03
CA HIS A 89 -3.96 3.65 -12.17
C HIS A 89 -3.40 3.58 -13.60
N ALA A 90 -4.21 3.19 -14.60
CA ALA A 90 -3.76 3.08 -15.99
C ALA A 90 -3.20 4.42 -16.53
N GLY A 91 -3.71 5.55 -16.06
CA GLY A 91 -3.24 6.89 -16.45
C GLY A 91 -1.80 7.20 -16.03
N LEU A 92 -1.22 6.46 -15.10
CA LEU A 92 0.14 6.71 -14.58
C LEU A 92 1.27 6.06 -15.40
N GLY A 93 0.95 5.24 -16.41
CA GLY A 93 1.97 4.60 -17.24
C GLY A 93 1.50 3.38 -18.03
N GLY A 94 0.20 3.29 -18.30
CA GLY A 94 -0.40 2.26 -19.14
C GLY A 94 -0.28 0.85 -18.56
N ARG A 95 -0.25 -0.15 -19.44
CA ARG A 95 -0.43 -1.58 -19.09
C ARG A 95 0.59 -2.11 -18.07
N ARG A 96 1.83 -1.58 -18.08
CA ARG A 96 2.88 -1.99 -17.12
C ARG A 96 2.55 -1.52 -15.70
N VAL A 97 2.07 -0.30 -15.56
CA VAL A 97 1.64 0.23 -14.25
C VAL A 97 0.39 -0.48 -13.77
N VAL A 98 -0.59 -0.73 -14.66
CA VAL A 98 -1.78 -1.53 -14.32
C VAL A 98 -1.38 -2.88 -13.73
N ALA A 99 -0.52 -3.64 -14.43
CA ALA A 99 -0.06 -4.95 -13.95
C ALA A 99 0.68 -4.85 -12.62
N HIS A 100 1.55 -3.86 -12.46
CA HIS A 100 2.28 -3.63 -11.23
C HIS A 100 1.36 -3.31 -10.04
N MET A 101 0.36 -2.44 -10.25
CA MET A 101 -0.62 -2.09 -9.24
C MET A 101 -1.54 -3.26 -8.88
N MET A 102 -1.89 -4.12 -9.84
CA MET A 102 -2.61 -5.38 -9.54
C MET A 102 -1.77 -6.30 -8.64
N VAL A 103 -0.46 -6.41 -8.89
CA VAL A 103 0.43 -7.23 -8.05
C VAL A 103 0.62 -6.59 -6.67
N LEU A 104 0.67 -5.25 -6.57
CA LEU A 104 0.73 -4.51 -5.31
C LEU A 104 -0.55 -4.69 -4.46
N ALA A 105 -1.72 -4.76 -5.10
CA ALA A 105 -3.00 -4.90 -4.40
C ALA A 105 -3.14 -6.25 -3.67
N VAL A 106 -2.46 -7.31 -4.11
CA VAL A 106 -2.50 -8.63 -3.46
C VAL A 106 -1.91 -8.61 -2.04
N PRO A 107 -0.65 -8.20 -1.81
CA PRO A 107 -0.08 -8.10 -0.47
C PRO A 107 -0.73 -7.00 0.36
N ALA A 108 -1.17 -5.88 -0.22
CA ALA A 108 -1.92 -4.85 0.51
C ALA A 108 -3.17 -5.45 1.17
N ARG A 109 -3.93 -6.25 0.43
CA ARG A 109 -5.11 -6.94 0.96
C ARG A 109 -4.80 -8.03 1.96
N ALA A 110 -3.69 -8.74 1.81
CA ALA A 110 -3.24 -9.70 2.81
C ALA A 110 -2.91 -9.01 4.14
N VAL A 111 -2.23 -7.86 4.07
CA VAL A 111 -1.93 -7.02 5.25
C VAL A 111 -3.21 -6.45 5.86
N GLN A 112 -4.16 -6.03 5.04
CA GLN A 112 -5.48 -5.55 5.47
C GLN A 112 -6.31 -6.63 6.17
N ALA A 113 -6.33 -7.85 5.64
CA ALA A 113 -7.03 -8.97 6.26
C ALA A 113 -6.44 -9.33 7.64
N TRP A 114 -5.13 -9.11 7.82
CA TRP A 114 -4.43 -9.37 9.08
C TRP A 114 -4.53 -8.22 10.10
N GLY A 115 -4.32 -6.98 9.66
CA GLY A 115 -4.14 -5.81 10.53
C GLY A 115 -5.17 -4.69 10.32
N GLY A 116 -6.18 -4.91 9.47
CA GLY A 116 -7.20 -3.94 9.12
C GLY A 116 -6.72 -2.85 8.16
N VAL A 117 -7.63 -1.91 7.85
CA VAL A 117 -7.36 -0.74 6.98
C VAL A 117 -6.09 0.03 7.38
N PRO A 118 -5.83 0.32 8.67
CA PRO A 118 -4.62 1.06 9.04
C PRO A 118 -3.33 0.36 8.64
N ALA A 119 -3.30 -0.98 8.72
CA ALA A 119 -2.14 -1.76 8.30
C ALA A 119 -1.94 -1.67 6.78
N SER A 120 -3.02 -1.73 5.99
CA SER A 120 -2.97 -1.55 4.53
C SER A 120 -2.47 -0.15 4.15
N ILE A 121 -2.98 0.89 4.81
CA ILE A 121 -2.52 2.28 4.66
C ILE A 121 -1.02 2.38 4.94
N CYS A 122 -0.54 1.77 6.02
CA CYS A 122 0.88 1.77 6.33
C CYS A 122 1.70 1.01 5.27
N PHE A 123 1.21 -0.12 4.77
CA PHE A 123 1.85 -0.87 3.69
C PHE A 123 2.00 -0.05 2.42
N HIS A 124 0.90 0.48 1.91
CA HIS A 124 0.89 1.28 0.68
C HIS A 124 1.67 2.59 0.89
N GLY A 125 1.60 3.20 2.07
CA GLY A 125 2.39 4.37 2.44
C GLY A 125 3.90 4.08 2.46
N GLY A 126 4.32 2.97 3.04
CA GLY A 126 5.72 2.52 3.03
C GLY A 126 6.23 2.25 1.62
N TYR A 127 5.39 1.67 0.76
CA TYR A 127 5.70 1.48 -0.65
C TYR A 127 5.87 2.83 -1.38
N ASN A 128 4.91 3.75 -1.28
CA ASN A 128 4.96 5.04 -1.97
C ASN A 128 6.09 5.93 -1.45
N LEU A 129 6.33 5.97 -0.15
CA LEU A 129 7.45 6.73 0.43
C LEU A 129 8.80 6.18 -0.08
N SER A 130 8.95 4.86 -0.15
CA SER A 130 10.16 4.23 -0.70
C SER A 130 10.33 4.57 -2.18
N HIS A 131 9.24 4.60 -2.93
CA HIS A 131 9.24 5.00 -4.34
C HIS A 131 9.65 6.47 -4.52
N LEU A 132 9.14 7.37 -3.68
CA LEU A 132 9.51 8.79 -3.70
C LEU A 132 10.98 9.01 -3.32
N CYS A 133 11.49 8.26 -2.34
CA CYS A 133 12.89 8.32 -1.96
C CYS A 133 13.84 7.69 -3.00
N ASP A 134 13.37 6.93 -3.99
CA ASP A 134 14.25 6.31 -5.00
C ASP A 134 14.66 7.33 -6.07
N GLU A 135 15.90 7.82 -5.99
CA GLU A 135 16.46 8.85 -6.89
C GLU A 135 16.54 8.40 -8.36
N ALA A 136 16.50 7.09 -8.60
CA ALA A 136 16.53 6.52 -9.93
C ALA A 136 15.12 6.27 -10.52
N ARG A 137 14.09 6.91 -9.96
CA ARG A 137 12.74 6.89 -10.54
C ARG A 137 12.76 7.51 -11.95
N PRO A 138 12.22 6.85 -12.99
CA PRO A 138 11.98 7.51 -14.26
C PRO A 138 11.00 8.69 -14.02
N ARG A 139 11.32 9.86 -14.60
CA ARG A 139 10.42 11.02 -14.61
C ARG A 139 9.33 10.84 -15.65
#